data_AF-A0A9E1RWF5-F1
#
_entry.id   AF-A0A9E1RWF5-F1
#
_cell.length_a   1.000
_cell.length_b   1.000
_cell.length_c   1.000
_cell.angle_alpha   90.00
_cell.angle_beta   90.00
_cell.angle_gamma   90.00
#
_symmetry.space_group_name_H-M   'P 1'
#
loop_
_entity.id
_entity.type
_entity.pdbx_description
1 polymer ?
#
loop_
_entity_poly.entity_id
_entity_poly.type
_entity_poly.pdbx_seq_one_letter_code
_entity_poly.pdbx_strand_id
1 'polypeptide(L)'
;MYHSHLRFFLFAVITLTLAGCGPSIVGLAPAWNGAATEKPLEARVIIDSSDYEVVRVVVHYSRHNWPGVVPARSAVAAPDPGNPTLFRHQISDPENFRRTYRVFFQWELQYTDAGGGPGVLRTATGPLQSFRIGCTEAGVSAALARDQALIAPAFRIANPHIQLSASIPPPPHGFVSFIGMGETYVGPLNPVTPDPAVVGLPHLLFYAPLGNEATAGGNLDVLVPAPPYQLIGWAHVATYVPDLPPSVGCLPAESWFVHEAGFHLLNGGFAATPPVEAVLGAGVATAPDNPVANVFWHPRLWDFHVWPVPGGTQPATGILNPSGQPATGQSFLPGDFFFPTLTP
;
A
#
# COMPACT_ATOMS: atom_id res chain seq x y z
N MET A 1 45.54 -7.23 24.32
CA MET A 1 45.36 -6.36 23.14
C MET A 1 43.89 -6.33 22.80
N TYR A 2 43.31 -5.12 22.91
CA TYR A 2 41.99 -4.62 22.47
C TYR A 2 40.73 -5.49 22.61
N HIS A 3 40.04 -5.29 23.75
CA HIS A 3 38.58 -5.34 23.84
C HIS A 3 37.96 -4.21 23.01
N SER A 4 36.94 -4.50 22.22
CA SER A 4 36.07 -3.48 21.60
C SER A 4 34.61 -3.78 21.92
N HIS A 5 34.06 -2.99 22.83
CA HIS A 5 32.64 -2.89 23.13
C HIS A 5 31.94 -2.12 21.99
N LEU A 6 31.08 -2.78 21.22
CA LEU A 6 30.16 -2.08 20.34
C LEU A 6 28.89 -1.77 21.14
N ARG A 7 28.77 -0.51 21.58
CA ARG A 7 27.58 0.01 22.26
C ARG A 7 26.44 0.13 21.24
N PHE A 8 25.29 -0.44 21.57
CA PHE A 8 24.02 -0.19 20.91
C PHE A 8 23.70 1.30 20.99
N PHE A 9 23.79 2.02 19.87
CA PHE A 9 23.25 3.36 19.75
C PHE A 9 21.75 3.27 19.53
N LEU A 10 21.00 3.55 20.60
CA LEU A 10 19.58 3.87 20.55
C LEU A 10 19.44 5.15 19.72
N PHE A 11 18.85 5.05 18.52
CA PHE A 11 18.45 6.23 17.75
C PHE A 11 17.28 6.91 18.49
N ALA A 12 17.60 7.81 19.42
CA ALA A 12 16.69 8.87 19.79
C ALA A 12 16.67 9.85 18.60
N VAL A 13 15.59 9.82 17.82
CA VAL A 13 15.28 10.89 16.88
C VAL A 13 14.96 12.12 17.72
N ILE A 14 15.98 12.91 18.05
CA ILE A 14 15.79 14.28 18.51
C ILE A 14 15.49 15.08 17.25
N THR A 15 14.21 15.18 16.90
CA THR A 15 13.74 16.23 16.00
C THR A 15 13.96 17.53 16.76
N LEU A 16 15.01 18.28 16.41
CA LEU A 16 15.07 19.70 16.75
C LEU A 16 13.97 20.39 15.95
N THR A 17 12.76 20.39 16.49
CA THR A 17 11.76 21.38 16.12
C THR A 17 12.34 22.73 16.53
N LEU A 18 12.52 23.61 15.54
CA LEU A 18 12.60 25.04 15.80
C LEU A 18 11.47 25.36 16.78
N ALA A 19 11.82 25.73 18.00
CA ALA A 19 10.88 26.07 19.05
C ALA A 19 10.07 27.29 18.55
N GLY A 20 8.94 27.02 17.90
CA GLY A 20 7.89 28.00 17.78
C GLY A 20 7.45 28.34 19.19
N CYS A 21 7.46 29.62 19.55
CA CYS A 21 6.94 30.06 20.84
C CYS A 21 5.45 29.70 20.91
N GLY A 22 5.09 28.67 21.66
CA GLY A 22 3.71 28.23 21.85
C GLY A 22 3.54 26.73 22.13
N PRO A 23 2.32 26.30 22.51
CA PRO A 23 2.02 24.91 22.80
C PRO A 23 2.31 23.98 21.62
N SER A 24 2.82 22.79 21.92
CA SER A 24 3.08 21.74 20.93
C SER A 24 2.55 20.39 21.40
N ILE A 25 2.43 19.44 20.47
CA ILE A 25 1.93 18.09 20.74
C ILE A 25 2.82 17.04 20.08
N VAL A 26 3.19 16.01 20.85
CA VAL A 26 4.08 14.92 20.41
C VAL A 26 3.39 13.59 20.68
N GLY A 27 3.17 12.78 19.64
CA GLY A 27 2.61 11.44 19.82
C GLY A 27 3.65 10.45 20.34
N LEU A 28 3.22 9.56 21.23
CA LEU A 28 4.05 8.63 22.00
C LEU A 28 3.80 7.15 21.67
N ALA A 29 2.85 6.84 20.79
CA ALA A 29 2.40 5.46 20.59
C ALA A 29 3.54 4.52 20.12
N PRO A 30 3.82 3.43 20.86
CA PRO A 30 4.87 2.47 20.54
C PRO A 30 4.44 1.46 19.45
N ALA A 31 5.38 0.63 19.00
CA ALA A 31 5.09 -0.49 18.10
C ALA A 31 4.03 -1.45 18.68
N TRP A 32 3.04 -1.84 17.86
CA TRP A 32 2.00 -2.80 18.24
C TRP A 32 2.54 -4.23 18.17
N ASN A 33 3.09 -4.69 19.28
CA ASN A 33 3.54 -6.07 19.49
C ASN A 33 2.37 -7.01 19.83
N GLY A 34 1.58 -7.32 18.80
CA GLY A 34 0.93 -8.62 18.55
C GLY A 34 -0.06 -9.26 19.54
N ALA A 35 -0.32 -8.74 20.74
CA ALA A 35 -1.15 -9.47 21.72
C ALA A 35 -2.28 -8.68 22.39
N ALA A 36 -2.24 -7.35 22.37
CA ALA A 36 -3.32 -6.53 22.93
C ALA A 36 -4.38 -6.24 21.86
N THR A 37 -5.63 -6.58 22.15
CA THR A 37 -6.82 -6.22 21.35
C THR A 37 -7.12 -4.73 21.40
N GLU A 38 -6.57 -4.02 22.39
CA GLU A 38 -6.78 -2.59 22.57
C GLU A 38 -5.43 -1.94 22.92
N LYS A 39 -4.96 -1.01 22.10
CA LYS A 39 -3.86 -0.11 22.47
C LYS A 39 -4.29 1.34 22.29
N PRO A 40 -4.17 2.18 23.33
CA PRO A 40 -4.45 3.59 23.18
C PRO A 40 -3.38 4.25 22.31
N LEU A 41 -3.81 5.14 21.42
CA LEU A 41 -2.96 6.19 20.86
C LEU A 41 -2.71 7.20 21.97
N GLU A 42 -1.45 7.57 22.17
CA GLU A 42 -1.05 8.52 23.20
C GLU A 42 -0.34 9.72 22.60
N ALA A 43 -0.55 10.90 23.20
CA ALA A 43 0.23 12.11 22.93
C ALA A 43 0.50 12.89 24.20
N ARG A 44 1.64 13.60 24.20
CA ARG A 44 1.99 14.57 25.21
C ARG A 44 1.83 15.97 24.67
N VAL A 45 1.06 16.79 25.39
CA VAL A 45 0.97 18.23 25.17
C VAL A 45 2.08 18.90 25.97
N ILE A 46 2.82 19.78 25.31
CA ILE A 46 3.91 20.55 25.89
C ILE A 46 3.48 22.01 25.87
N ILE A 47 3.30 22.58 27.07
CA ILE A 47 2.92 23.98 27.28
C ILE A 47 4.03 24.62 28.10
N ASP A 48 4.58 25.72 27.61
CA ASP A 48 5.70 26.45 28.21
C ASP A 48 5.27 27.66 29.06
N SER A 49 4.00 28.06 28.99
CA SER A 49 3.41 29.16 29.79
C SER A 49 2.01 28.83 30.30
N SER A 50 1.67 29.37 31.47
CA SER A 50 0.28 29.39 31.99
C SER A 50 -0.67 30.25 31.16
N ASP A 51 -0.15 31.00 30.19
CA ASP A 51 -0.92 31.87 29.30
C ASP A 51 -1.66 31.09 28.20
N TYR A 52 -1.64 29.76 28.22
CA TYR A 52 -2.33 28.93 27.25
C TYR A 52 -3.31 27.99 27.92
N GLU A 53 -4.52 27.93 27.37
CA GLU A 53 -5.55 26.99 27.80
C GLU A 53 -5.77 25.95 26.70
N VAL A 54 -5.70 24.67 27.06
CA VAL A 54 -6.02 23.57 26.15
C VAL A 54 -7.53 23.46 26.02
N VAL A 55 -8.03 23.69 24.81
CA VAL A 55 -9.46 23.55 24.50
C VAL A 55 -9.79 22.09 24.17
N ARG A 56 -8.97 21.48 23.29
CA ARG A 56 -9.24 20.13 22.79
C ARG A 56 -7.97 19.49 22.24
N VAL A 57 -7.85 18.18 22.43
CA VAL A 57 -6.87 17.35 21.72
C VAL A 57 -7.61 16.35 20.86
N VAL A 58 -7.30 16.33 19.57
CA VAL A 58 -7.91 15.44 18.57
C VAL A 58 -6.82 14.55 17.99
N VAL A 59 -7.13 13.27 17.82
CA VAL A 59 -6.33 12.37 16.99
C VAL A 59 -7.06 12.11 15.69
N HIS A 60 -6.36 12.29 14.58
CA HIS A 60 -6.77 11.85 13.26
C HIS A 60 -6.06 10.54 12.95
N TYR A 61 -6.78 9.53 12.49
CA TYR A 61 -6.17 8.23 12.20
C TYR A 61 -6.85 7.51 11.05
N SER A 62 -6.07 6.67 10.38
CA SER A 62 -6.52 5.78 9.31
C SER A 62 -5.72 4.48 9.36
N ARG A 63 -6.22 3.47 8.66
CA ARG A 63 -5.54 2.19 8.42
C ARG A 63 -5.26 2.07 6.94
N HIS A 64 -4.30 1.22 6.58
CA HIS A 64 -3.93 0.88 5.20
C HIS A 64 -3.29 2.04 4.41
N ASN A 65 -3.88 3.21 4.29
CA ASN A 65 -3.22 4.38 3.69
C ASN A 65 -3.43 5.63 4.55
N TRP A 66 -2.68 6.70 4.29
CA TRP A 66 -2.94 8.02 4.87
C TRP A 66 -3.62 8.92 3.84
N PRO A 67 -4.93 9.20 3.99
CA PRO A 67 -5.66 10.01 3.02
C PRO A 67 -5.54 11.52 3.28
N GLY A 68 -4.87 11.93 4.37
CA GLY A 68 -4.86 13.30 4.87
C GLY A 68 -5.81 13.51 6.05
N VAL A 69 -5.69 14.65 6.74
CA VAL A 69 -6.41 14.95 7.99
C VAL A 69 -7.93 15.00 7.82
N VAL A 70 -8.41 15.63 6.74
CA VAL A 70 -9.84 15.85 6.47
C VAL A 70 -10.60 14.52 6.23
N PRO A 71 -10.12 13.60 5.38
CA PRO A 71 -10.79 12.31 5.17
C PRO A 71 -10.47 11.25 6.24
N ALA A 72 -9.51 11.48 7.14
CA ALA A 72 -9.18 10.53 8.20
C ALA A 72 -10.27 10.50 9.30
N ARG A 73 -10.37 9.36 10.01
CA ARG A 73 -11.21 9.30 11.22
C ARG A 73 -10.65 10.27 12.25
N SER A 74 -11.51 10.92 13.02
CA SER A 74 -11.08 11.80 14.10
C SER A 74 -11.78 11.44 15.41
N ALA A 75 -11.07 11.62 16.52
CA ALA A 75 -11.61 11.43 17.85
C ALA A 75 -11.00 12.41 18.83
N VAL A 76 -11.82 12.89 19.77
CA VAL A 76 -11.35 13.70 20.90
C VAL A 76 -10.68 12.75 21.90
N ALA A 77 -9.43 13.07 22.27
CA ALA A 77 -8.70 12.34 23.27
C ALA A 77 -8.98 12.89 24.67
N ALA A 78 -8.99 11.99 25.66
CA ALA A 78 -9.15 12.36 27.06
C ALA A 78 -7.77 12.51 27.72
N PRO A 79 -7.59 13.48 28.64
CA PRO A 79 -6.38 13.53 29.45
C PRO A 79 -6.28 12.31 30.37
N ASP A 80 -5.07 11.85 30.63
CA ASP A 80 -4.79 10.80 31.60
C ASP A 80 -5.09 11.32 33.02
N PRO A 81 -5.84 10.57 33.86
CA PRO A 81 -6.18 11.00 35.21
C PRO A 81 -4.98 11.28 36.12
N GLY A 82 -3.85 10.60 35.89
CA GLY A 82 -2.62 10.77 36.66
C GLY A 82 -1.63 11.76 36.04
N ASN A 83 -1.86 12.20 34.79
CA ASN A 83 -1.02 13.15 34.09
C ASN A 83 -1.82 13.98 33.08
N PRO A 84 -2.26 15.21 33.43
CA PRO A 84 -3.09 16.04 32.55
C PRO A 84 -2.38 16.52 31.28
N THR A 85 -1.06 16.32 31.15
CA THR A 85 -0.30 16.62 29.93
C THR A 85 -0.29 15.45 28.94
N LEU A 86 -0.73 14.26 29.37
CA LEU A 86 -0.82 13.06 28.55
C LEU A 86 -2.27 12.88 28.10
N PHE A 87 -2.50 12.69 26.81
CA PHE A 87 -3.80 12.47 26.21
C PHE A 87 -3.86 11.09 25.57
N ARG A 88 -5.01 10.42 25.68
CA ARG A 88 -5.22 9.06 25.20
C ARG A 88 -6.50 8.95 24.38
N HIS A 89 -6.42 8.16 23.31
CA HIS A 89 -7.59 7.70 22.56
C HIS A 89 -7.50 6.18 22.34
N GLN A 90 -8.53 5.45 22.74
CA GLN A 90 -8.63 4.02 22.49
C GLN A 90 -9.32 3.77 21.14
N ILE A 91 -8.66 3.01 20.27
CA ILE A 91 -9.31 2.52 19.04
C ILE A 91 -10.32 1.45 19.44
N SER A 92 -11.61 1.74 19.28
CA SER A 92 -12.71 0.93 19.80
C SER A 92 -13.18 -0.19 18.87
N ASP A 93 -12.56 -0.38 17.72
CA ASP A 93 -12.95 -1.38 16.73
C ASP A 93 -11.75 -2.21 16.24
N PRO A 94 -11.31 -3.21 17.02
CA PRO A 94 -10.14 -4.00 16.68
C PRO A 94 -10.34 -4.92 15.48
N GLU A 95 -11.57 -5.29 15.11
CA GLU A 95 -11.83 -6.11 13.92
C GLU A 95 -11.48 -5.37 12.63
N ASN A 96 -11.56 -4.04 12.69
CA ASN A 96 -11.08 -3.16 11.65
C ASN A 96 -9.55 -2.98 11.64
N PHE A 97 -8.81 -3.45 12.63
CA PHE A 97 -7.37 -3.25 12.74
C PHE A 97 -6.63 -4.60 12.71
N ARG A 98 -6.69 -5.25 11.55
CA ARG A 98 -6.16 -6.60 11.30
C ARG A 98 -4.62 -6.62 11.24
N ARG A 99 -4.06 -7.82 11.38
CA ARG A 99 -2.61 -8.06 11.21
C ARG A 99 -2.13 -7.53 9.86
N THR A 100 -0.89 -7.05 9.82
CA THR A 100 -0.19 -6.40 8.69
C THR A 100 -0.65 -4.99 8.35
N TYR A 101 -1.74 -4.48 8.96
CA TYR A 101 -2.18 -3.12 8.70
C TYR A 101 -1.18 -2.12 9.26
N ARG A 102 -0.90 -1.11 8.45
CA ARG A 102 -0.27 0.11 8.94
C ARG A 102 -1.34 1.08 9.38
N VAL A 103 -1.24 1.52 10.63
CA VAL A 103 -2.06 2.57 11.20
C VAL A 103 -1.28 3.86 11.06
N PHE A 104 -1.89 4.86 10.48
CA PHE A 104 -1.37 6.22 10.37
C PHE A 104 -2.16 7.10 11.33
N PHE A 105 -1.48 8.00 12.03
CA PHE A 105 -2.16 8.92 12.93
C PHE A 105 -1.41 10.24 13.05
N GLN A 106 -2.17 11.30 13.26
CA GLN A 106 -1.66 12.66 13.45
C GLN A 106 -2.46 13.34 14.56
N TRP A 107 -1.76 14.02 15.45
CA TRP A 107 -2.36 14.70 16.58
C TRP A 107 -2.57 16.18 16.29
N GLU A 108 -3.71 16.70 16.72
CA GLU A 108 -4.08 18.10 16.66
C GLU A 108 -4.38 18.60 18.08
N LEU A 109 -3.79 19.73 18.44
CA LEU A 109 -4.03 20.46 19.68
C LEU A 109 -4.73 21.78 19.35
N GLN A 110 -5.89 22.01 19.94
CA GLN A 110 -6.61 23.28 19.92
C GLN A 110 -6.44 23.99 21.26
N TYR A 111 -6.03 25.26 21.24
CA TYR A 111 -5.74 26.04 22.44
C TYR A 111 -6.08 27.52 22.25
N THR A 112 -6.23 28.26 23.35
CA THR A 112 -6.44 29.71 23.37
C THR A 112 -5.34 30.42 24.15
N ASP A 113 -5.11 31.69 23.84
CA ASP A 113 -4.32 32.59 24.69
C ASP A 113 -5.16 33.09 25.88
N ALA A 114 -4.64 32.96 27.09
CA ALA A 114 -5.25 33.44 28.33
C ALA A 114 -5.01 34.95 28.57
N GLY A 115 -4.24 35.60 27.69
CA GLY A 115 -3.83 37.00 27.78
C GLY A 115 -4.94 38.01 27.41
N GLY A 116 -6.02 38.07 28.18
CA GLY A 116 -6.85 39.28 28.37
C GLY A 116 -7.80 39.74 27.24
N GLY A 117 -7.97 38.99 26.16
CA GLY A 117 -8.94 39.25 25.08
C GLY A 117 -9.87 38.05 24.82
N PRO A 118 -10.85 38.14 23.90
CA PRO A 118 -11.61 36.96 23.48
C PRO A 118 -10.63 35.94 22.90
N GLY A 119 -10.38 34.86 23.66
CA GLY A 119 -9.32 33.88 23.37
C GLY A 119 -9.38 33.40 21.94
N VAL A 120 -8.33 33.65 21.17
CA VAL A 120 -8.27 33.24 19.76
C VAL A 120 -7.95 31.75 19.73
N LEU A 121 -8.85 30.96 19.16
CA LEU A 121 -8.61 29.53 18.96
C LEU A 121 -7.47 29.34 17.96
N ARG A 122 -6.43 28.64 18.40
CA ARG A 122 -5.24 28.29 17.62
C ARG A 122 -5.09 26.78 17.57
N THR A 123 -4.41 26.32 16.53
CA THR A 123 -4.16 24.91 16.30
C THR A 123 -2.66 24.64 16.18
N ALA A 124 -2.18 23.62 16.87
CA ALA A 124 -0.86 23.03 16.68
C ALA A 124 -1.00 21.57 16.24
N THR A 125 -0.24 21.15 15.25
CA THR A 125 -0.31 19.79 14.70
C THR A 125 1.01 19.07 14.91
N GLY A 126 0.94 17.83 15.39
CA GLY A 126 2.10 16.94 15.49
C GLY A 126 2.51 16.36 14.13
N PRO A 127 3.69 15.72 14.05
CA PRO A 127 4.09 14.98 12.85
C PRO A 127 3.16 13.79 12.59
N LEU A 128 3.01 13.40 11.32
CA LEU A 128 2.37 12.14 10.95
C LEU A 128 3.22 10.97 11.48
N GLN A 129 2.58 10.08 12.21
CA GLN A 129 3.19 8.88 12.77
C GLN A 129 2.48 7.63 12.25
N SER A 130 3.14 6.48 12.38
CA SER A 130 2.52 5.21 12.04
C SER A 130 3.15 4.04 12.76
N PHE A 131 2.40 2.96 12.88
CA PHE A 131 2.90 1.66 13.33
C PHE A 131 2.19 0.54 12.56
N ARG A 132 2.75 -0.68 12.63
CA ARG A 132 2.16 -1.88 12.05
C ARG A 132 1.60 -2.81 13.11
N ILE A 133 0.50 -3.48 12.77
CA ILE A 133 -0.16 -4.45 13.63
C ILE A 133 0.38 -5.86 13.33
N GLY A 134 0.98 -6.50 14.33
CA GLY A 134 1.32 -7.94 14.28
C GLY A 134 2.45 -8.34 13.31
N CYS A 135 3.06 -7.39 12.59
CA CYS A 135 4.33 -7.57 11.88
C CYS A 135 5.22 -6.35 12.16
N THR A 136 6.50 -6.59 12.48
CA THR A 136 7.50 -5.52 12.60
C THR A 136 7.96 -5.08 11.21
N GLU A 137 8.59 -3.91 11.08
CA GLU A 137 9.22 -3.50 9.82
C GLU A 137 10.23 -4.56 9.32
N ALA A 138 11.02 -5.14 10.23
CA ALA A 138 11.93 -6.23 9.89
C ALA A 138 11.19 -7.49 9.38
N GLY A 139 10.00 -7.79 9.93
CA GLY A 139 9.15 -8.88 9.46
C GLY A 139 8.61 -8.64 8.05
N VAL A 140 8.26 -7.40 7.71
CA VAL A 140 7.85 -6.99 6.36
C VAL A 140 9.01 -7.13 5.38
N SER A 141 10.19 -6.58 5.71
CA SER A 141 11.40 -6.73 4.89
C SER A 141 11.78 -8.20 4.68
N ALA A 142 11.68 -9.03 5.71
CA ALA A 142 11.95 -10.47 5.59
C ALA A 142 10.92 -11.19 4.71
N ALA A 143 9.63 -10.84 4.79
CA ALA A 143 8.59 -11.41 3.94
C ALA A 143 8.80 -11.05 2.47
N LEU A 144 9.10 -9.78 2.17
CA LEU A 144 9.42 -9.31 0.81
C LEU A 144 10.69 -9.97 0.26
N ALA A 145 11.74 -10.09 1.07
CA ALA A 145 12.97 -10.79 0.67
C ALA A 145 12.73 -12.27 0.39
N ARG A 146 11.88 -12.94 1.20
CA ARG A 146 11.49 -14.33 0.98
C ARG A 146 10.68 -14.50 -0.30
N ASP A 147 9.75 -13.59 -0.57
CA ASP A 147 8.94 -13.59 -1.80
C ASP A 147 9.87 -13.48 -3.03
N GLN A 148 10.78 -12.51 -3.02
CA GLN A 148 11.79 -12.35 -4.07
C GLN A 148 12.70 -13.58 -4.22
N ALA A 149 13.16 -14.17 -3.11
CA ALA A 149 14.07 -15.32 -3.15
C ALA A 149 13.41 -16.58 -3.73
N LEU A 150 12.09 -16.72 -3.63
CA LEU A 150 11.34 -17.83 -4.22
C LEU A 150 11.04 -17.59 -5.70
N ILE A 151 10.71 -16.36 -6.07
CA ILE A 151 10.21 -16.02 -7.41
C ILE A 151 11.36 -15.70 -8.37
N ALA A 152 12.27 -14.81 -7.98
CA ALA A 152 13.28 -14.31 -8.89
C ALA A 152 14.19 -15.41 -9.46
N PRO A 153 14.70 -16.40 -8.70
CA PRO A 153 15.49 -17.49 -9.28
C PRO A 153 14.67 -18.37 -10.23
N ALA A 154 13.43 -18.69 -9.87
CA ALA A 154 12.55 -19.56 -10.66
C ALA A 154 12.26 -18.98 -12.06
N PHE A 155 12.09 -17.66 -12.15
CA PHE A 155 11.68 -17.01 -13.40
C PHE A 155 12.78 -16.20 -14.10
N ARG A 156 13.88 -15.84 -13.42
CA ARG A 156 15.07 -15.22 -14.06
C ARG A 156 16.12 -16.22 -14.52
N ILE A 157 16.31 -17.34 -13.81
CA ILE A 157 17.44 -18.25 -14.05
C ILE A 157 17.02 -19.47 -14.87
N ALA A 158 15.86 -20.07 -14.58
CA ALA A 158 15.43 -21.28 -15.27
C ALA A 158 14.78 -21.00 -16.64
N ASN A 159 14.18 -19.82 -16.83
CA ASN A 159 13.52 -19.40 -18.07
C ASN A 159 13.87 -17.94 -18.44
N PRO A 160 15.15 -17.60 -18.68
CA PRO A 160 15.57 -16.22 -18.97
C PRO A 160 14.94 -15.66 -20.25
N HIS A 161 14.48 -16.54 -21.14
CA HIS A 161 13.78 -16.22 -22.38
C HIS A 161 12.60 -17.17 -22.52
N ILE A 162 11.41 -16.76 -22.10
CA ILE A 162 10.19 -17.50 -22.46
C ILE A 162 9.95 -17.19 -23.95
N GLN A 163 10.03 -18.21 -24.82
CA GLN A 163 9.49 -18.12 -26.18
C GLN A 163 7.98 -18.32 -26.10
N LEU A 164 7.27 -17.24 -26.40
CA LEU A 164 5.84 -17.09 -26.19
C LEU A 164 5.10 -17.70 -27.40
N SER A 165 4.33 -18.77 -27.16
CA SER A 165 3.62 -19.52 -28.21
C SER A 165 2.32 -18.81 -28.61
N ALA A 166 2.10 -18.64 -29.92
CA ALA A 166 1.01 -17.87 -30.52
C ALA A 166 -0.40 -18.51 -30.49
N SER A 167 -0.64 -19.57 -29.71
CA SER A 167 -1.80 -20.45 -29.96
C SER A 167 -2.62 -20.88 -28.72
N ILE A 168 -3.06 -19.96 -27.86
CA ILE A 168 -4.07 -20.23 -26.82
C ILE A 168 -5.18 -19.16 -26.87
N PRO A 169 -6.48 -19.53 -26.91
CA PRO A 169 -7.59 -18.57 -26.86
C PRO A 169 -7.83 -18.04 -25.43
N PRO A 170 -8.40 -16.83 -25.27
CA PRO A 170 -8.29 -15.96 -24.08
C PRO A 170 -9.10 -16.43 -22.84
N PRO A 171 -8.90 -15.87 -21.61
CA PRO A 171 -8.30 -14.57 -21.32
C PRO A 171 -6.79 -14.64 -21.53
N PRO A 172 -6.18 -13.64 -22.17
CA PRO A 172 -5.01 -13.92 -23.00
C PRO A 172 -3.86 -14.56 -22.19
N HIS A 173 -3.61 -14.26 -20.92
CA HIS A 173 -2.26 -14.38 -20.36
C HIS A 173 -1.88 -15.74 -19.73
N GLY A 174 -2.36 -16.86 -20.25
CA GLY A 174 -1.86 -18.17 -19.82
C GLY A 174 -0.39 -18.35 -20.23
N PHE A 175 0.56 -18.25 -19.28
CA PHE A 175 2.02 -18.40 -19.47
C PHE A 175 2.65 -17.60 -20.62
N VAL A 176 1.89 -16.69 -21.23
CA VAL A 176 2.23 -15.96 -22.44
C VAL A 176 2.01 -14.46 -22.19
N SER A 177 3.10 -13.69 -22.14
CA SER A 177 3.10 -12.25 -22.42
C SER A 177 2.63 -12.08 -23.86
N PHE A 178 1.55 -11.35 -24.12
CA PHE A 178 1.22 -11.01 -25.51
C PHE A 178 2.27 -10.03 -26.01
N ILE A 179 2.52 -10.02 -27.32
CA ILE A 179 3.42 -9.02 -27.86
C ILE A 179 2.79 -7.64 -27.57
N GLY A 180 3.54 -6.77 -26.89
CA GLY A 180 2.99 -5.51 -26.39
C GLY A 180 2.26 -5.60 -25.04
N MET A 181 2.25 -6.74 -24.35
CA MET A 181 1.72 -6.86 -22.99
C MET A 181 2.76 -7.56 -22.12
N GLY A 182 3.54 -6.78 -21.38
CA GLY A 182 4.64 -7.17 -20.52
C GLY A 182 4.16 -7.77 -19.21
N GLU A 183 3.06 -8.52 -19.23
CA GLU A 183 2.53 -9.25 -18.10
C GLU A 183 2.12 -10.67 -18.50
N THR A 184 2.22 -11.62 -17.57
CA THR A 184 1.89 -13.04 -17.79
C THR A 184 1.27 -13.62 -16.53
N TYR A 185 0.17 -14.40 -16.64
CA TYR A 185 -0.38 -15.14 -15.51
C TYR A 185 0.44 -16.40 -15.23
N VAL A 186 0.62 -16.69 -13.94
CA VAL A 186 1.27 -17.90 -13.46
C VAL A 186 0.20 -18.87 -13.00
N GLY A 187 -0.04 -19.92 -13.79
CA GLY A 187 -1.08 -20.90 -13.52
C GLY A 187 -2.47 -20.48 -14.01
N PRO A 188 -3.50 -21.34 -13.80
CA PRO A 188 -4.87 -21.01 -14.15
C PRO A 188 -5.41 -19.97 -13.17
N LEU A 189 -5.16 -18.69 -13.41
CA LEU A 189 -5.86 -17.63 -12.69
C LEU A 189 -7.34 -17.71 -13.10
N ASN A 190 -8.22 -17.99 -12.15
CA ASN A 190 -9.63 -17.68 -12.30
C ASN A 190 -9.83 -16.23 -11.83
N PRO A 191 -9.93 -15.23 -12.71
CA PRO A 191 -10.01 -13.83 -12.29
C PRO A 191 -11.36 -13.49 -11.66
N VAL A 192 -12.36 -14.38 -11.72
CA VAL A 192 -13.63 -14.21 -10.99
C VAL A 192 -13.48 -14.61 -9.53
N THR A 193 -12.72 -15.67 -9.27
CA THR A 193 -12.42 -16.18 -7.92
C THR A 193 -10.97 -16.64 -7.90
N PRO A 194 -10.00 -15.72 -7.77
CA PRO A 194 -8.59 -16.08 -7.76
C PRO A 194 -8.29 -16.97 -6.56
N ASP A 195 -7.28 -17.83 -6.72
CA ASP A 195 -6.77 -18.60 -5.59
C ASP A 195 -6.25 -17.65 -4.50
N PRO A 196 -6.23 -18.10 -3.22
CA PRO A 196 -5.67 -17.28 -2.15
C PRO A 196 -4.21 -16.91 -2.45
N ALA A 197 -3.86 -15.64 -2.27
CA ALA A 197 -2.48 -15.18 -2.41
C ALA A 197 -1.54 -15.82 -1.37
N VAL A 198 -0.39 -16.30 -1.84
CA VAL A 198 0.62 -17.01 -1.04
C VAL A 198 2.01 -16.46 -1.35
N VAL A 199 2.79 -16.20 -0.30
CA VAL A 199 4.20 -15.78 -0.44
C VAL A 199 4.97 -16.81 -1.26
N GLY A 200 5.65 -16.33 -2.30
CA GLY A 200 6.46 -17.12 -3.23
C GLY A 200 5.69 -17.73 -4.40
N LEU A 201 4.37 -17.56 -4.46
CA LEU A 201 3.52 -18.03 -5.55
C LEU A 201 2.80 -16.83 -6.18
N PRO A 202 3.43 -16.14 -7.14
CA PRO A 202 2.84 -14.99 -7.79
C PRO A 202 1.71 -15.46 -8.71
N HIS A 203 0.75 -14.58 -8.94
CA HIS A 203 -0.30 -14.77 -9.94
C HIS A 203 0.06 -14.15 -11.28
N LEU A 204 0.94 -13.15 -11.26
CA LEU A 204 1.33 -12.33 -12.40
C LEU A 204 2.84 -12.10 -12.39
N LEU A 205 3.45 -12.07 -13.57
CA LEU A 205 4.86 -11.72 -13.78
C LEU A 205 4.94 -10.55 -14.76
N PHE A 206 5.79 -9.57 -14.47
CA PHE A 206 5.99 -8.38 -15.31
C PHE A 206 7.34 -8.44 -16.03
N TYR A 207 7.33 -8.13 -17.32
CA TYR A 207 8.48 -8.20 -18.23
C TYR A 207 8.68 -6.90 -19.03
N ALA A 208 9.94 -6.50 -19.19
CA ALA A 208 10.34 -5.41 -20.07
C ALA A 208 11.46 -5.85 -21.02
N PRO A 209 11.59 -5.23 -22.21
CA PRO A 209 12.64 -5.56 -23.17
C PRO A 209 14.03 -5.28 -22.60
N LEU A 210 15.02 -6.08 -22.98
CA LEU A 210 16.43 -5.77 -22.75
C LEU A 210 16.91 -4.80 -23.84
N GLY A 211 17.50 -3.67 -23.42
CA GLY A 211 18.07 -2.66 -24.32
C GLY A 211 17.07 -1.58 -24.77
N ASN A 212 17.54 -0.69 -25.66
CA ASN A 212 16.75 0.44 -26.18
C ASN A 212 15.69 0.05 -27.24
N GLU A 213 15.43 -1.25 -27.41
CA GLU A 213 14.45 -1.77 -28.39
C GLU A 213 12.99 -1.67 -27.90
N ALA A 214 12.77 -1.02 -26.76
CA ALA A 214 11.46 -0.54 -26.34
C ALA A 214 10.99 0.57 -27.29
N THR A 215 10.58 0.20 -28.51
CA THR A 215 9.84 1.12 -29.37
C THR A 215 8.51 1.44 -28.69
N ALA A 216 8.29 2.72 -28.39
CA ALA A 216 7.02 3.24 -27.94
C ALA A 216 5.97 2.91 -29.01
N GLY A 217 5.16 1.88 -28.75
CA GLY A 217 4.24 1.30 -29.72
C GLY A 217 4.20 -0.23 -29.69
N GLY A 218 5.22 -0.88 -29.10
CA GLY A 218 5.36 -2.33 -29.16
C GLY A 218 5.61 -2.81 -30.59
N ASN A 219 6.11 -4.03 -30.74
CA ASN A 219 6.06 -4.70 -32.03
C ASN A 219 4.63 -5.22 -32.19
N LEU A 220 3.83 -4.69 -33.11
CA LEU A 220 2.42 -5.12 -33.28
C LEU A 220 2.31 -6.44 -34.08
N ASP A 221 3.43 -6.96 -34.58
CA ASP A 221 3.49 -8.17 -35.38
C ASP A 221 3.75 -9.41 -34.51
N VAL A 222 2.70 -10.21 -34.31
CA VAL A 222 2.71 -11.50 -33.58
C VAL A 222 3.69 -12.53 -34.15
N LEU A 223 4.26 -12.29 -35.34
CA LEU A 223 5.17 -13.20 -36.04
C LEU A 223 6.65 -12.81 -35.93
N VAL A 224 6.97 -11.66 -35.33
CA VAL A 224 8.37 -11.20 -35.17
C VAL A 224 8.84 -11.50 -33.74
N PRO A 225 9.94 -12.26 -33.55
CA PRO A 225 10.51 -12.51 -32.23
C PRO A 225 10.84 -11.19 -31.53
N ALA A 226 10.26 -11.00 -30.35
CA ALA A 226 10.53 -9.82 -29.54
C ALA A 226 11.98 -9.81 -29.00
N PRO A 227 12.54 -8.63 -28.70
CA PRO A 227 13.81 -8.50 -27.98
C PRO A 227 13.79 -9.35 -26.70
N PRO A 228 14.96 -9.82 -26.21
CA PRO A 228 14.98 -10.66 -25.02
C PRO A 228 14.37 -9.88 -23.85
N TYR A 229 13.36 -10.44 -23.19
CA TYR A 229 12.69 -9.81 -22.05
C TYR A 229 13.42 -10.13 -20.75
N GLN A 230 13.33 -9.20 -19.78
CA GLN A 230 13.76 -9.43 -18.41
C GLN A 230 12.58 -9.30 -17.44
N LEU A 231 12.55 -10.15 -16.42
CA LEU A 231 11.59 -10.04 -15.33
C LEU A 231 11.87 -8.77 -14.53
N ILE A 232 10.93 -7.82 -14.59
CA ILE A 232 11.00 -6.54 -13.87
C ILE A 232 10.12 -6.48 -12.64
N GLY A 233 9.19 -7.44 -12.46
CA GLY A 233 8.34 -7.50 -11.27
C GLY A 233 7.40 -8.70 -11.29
N TRP A 234 6.56 -8.81 -10.26
CA TRP A 234 5.47 -9.78 -10.17
C TRP A 234 4.34 -9.22 -9.33
N ALA A 235 3.19 -9.89 -9.36
CA ALA A 235 2.07 -9.51 -8.51
C ALA A 235 1.36 -10.69 -7.87
N HIS A 236 0.77 -10.39 -6.73
CA HIS A 236 -0.21 -11.22 -6.04
C HIS A 236 -1.58 -10.59 -6.22
N VAL A 237 -2.57 -11.43 -6.53
CA VAL A 237 -3.96 -11.06 -6.78
C VAL A 237 -4.82 -11.78 -5.75
N ALA A 238 -5.92 -11.18 -5.31
CA ALA A 238 -6.91 -11.84 -4.46
C ALA A 238 -8.32 -11.31 -4.73
N THR A 239 -9.32 -12.10 -4.35
CA THR A 239 -10.73 -11.70 -4.45
C THR A 239 -10.95 -10.40 -3.70
N TYR A 240 -11.59 -9.45 -4.37
CA TYR A 240 -11.92 -8.20 -3.73
C TYR A 240 -13.05 -8.36 -2.71
N VAL A 241 -12.72 -8.05 -1.46
CA VAL A 241 -13.68 -7.83 -0.38
C VAL A 241 -13.51 -6.38 0.07
N PRO A 242 -14.56 -5.53 -0.02
CA PRO A 242 -14.52 -4.16 0.45
C PRO A 242 -13.96 -4.07 1.87
N ASP A 243 -13.15 -3.05 2.13
CA ASP A 243 -12.53 -2.76 3.43
C ASP A 243 -11.58 -3.84 3.98
N LEU A 244 -11.32 -4.89 3.20
CA LEU A 244 -10.56 -6.04 3.64
C LEU A 244 -9.46 -6.44 2.66
N PRO A 245 -8.33 -5.70 2.65
CA PRO A 245 -7.13 -6.15 1.94
C PRO A 245 -6.65 -7.52 2.46
N PRO A 246 -6.08 -8.37 1.59
CA PRO A 246 -5.60 -9.70 1.94
C PRO A 246 -4.50 -9.67 3.00
N SER A 247 -4.49 -10.69 3.86
CA SER A 247 -3.43 -10.90 4.84
C SER A 247 -2.53 -12.07 4.40
N VAL A 248 -1.44 -11.76 3.69
CA VAL A 248 -0.51 -12.76 3.14
C VAL A 248 0.81 -12.71 3.92
N GLY A 249 0.93 -13.55 4.95
CA GLY A 249 2.12 -13.56 5.82
C GLY A 249 2.37 -12.21 6.49
N CYS A 250 3.54 -11.61 6.24
CA CYS A 250 3.87 -10.22 6.61
C CYS A 250 4.05 -9.31 5.38
N LEU A 251 3.44 -9.64 4.23
CA LEU A 251 3.35 -8.66 3.15
C LEU A 251 2.55 -7.43 3.63
N PRO A 252 3.00 -6.20 3.34
CA PRO A 252 2.43 -4.99 3.90
C PRO A 252 1.04 -4.71 3.35
N ALA A 253 0.03 -4.63 4.22
CA ALA A 253 -1.35 -4.40 3.80
C ALA A 253 -1.51 -3.09 3.03
N GLU A 254 -0.79 -2.02 3.39
CA GLU A 254 -0.83 -0.71 2.73
C GLU A 254 -0.37 -0.71 1.27
N SER A 255 0.25 -1.79 0.81
CA SER A 255 0.73 -1.92 -0.55
C SER A 255 -0.23 -2.73 -1.43
N TRP A 256 -1.31 -3.25 -0.85
CA TRP A 256 -2.43 -3.75 -1.63
C TRP A 256 -3.22 -2.56 -2.17
N PHE A 257 -3.71 -2.68 -3.39
CA PHE A 257 -4.57 -1.68 -4.02
C PHE A 257 -5.64 -2.40 -4.82
N VAL A 258 -6.67 -1.66 -5.20
CA VAL A 258 -7.73 -2.20 -6.04
C VAL A 258 -7.32 -2.07 -7.49
N HIS A 259 -7.38 -3.19 -8.21
CA HIS A 259 -7.53 -3.22 -9.65
C HIS A 259 -9.02 -3.13 -9.94
N GLU A 260 -9.44 -2.03 -10.57
CA GLU A 260 -10.84 -1.74 -10.84
C GLU A 260 -11.47 -2.80 -11.74
N ALA A 261 -12.78 -3.02 -11.61
CA ALA A 261 -13.50 -3.90 -12.50
C ALA A 261 -13.60 -3.32 -13.91
N GLY A 262 -13.63 -4.20 -14.90
CA GLY A 262 -13.75 -3.77 -16.27
C GLY A 262 -13.49 -4.86 -17.29
N PHE A 263 -13.21 -4.41 -18.50
CA PHE A 263 -12.99 -5.28 -19.64
C PHE A 263 -11.55 -5.23 -20.12
N HIS A 264 -10.89 -6.39 -20.15
CA HIS A 264 -9.71 -6.57 -20.96
C HIS A 264 -10.11 -6.61 -22.44
N LEU A 265 -9.44 -5.79 -23.23
CA LEU A 265 -9.64 -5.62 -24.66
C LEU A 265 -8.65 -6.50 -25.43
N LEU A 266 -9.00 -6.92 -26.66
CA LEU A 266 -8.10 -7.73 -27.49
C LEU A 266 -6.77 -7.05 -27.85
N ASN A 267 -6.73 -5.71 -27.78
CA ASN A 267 -5.51 -4.94 -28.02
C ASN A 267 -4.60 -4.86 -26.77
N GLY A 268 -4.91 -5.62 -25.72
CA GLY A 268 -4.20 -5.60 -24.45
C GLY A 268 -4.53 -4.43 -23.54
N GLY A 269 -5.43 -3.55 -23.97
CA GLY A 269 -5.93 -2.46 -23.14
C GLY A 269 -6.90 -2.94 -22.07
N PHE A 270 -7.13 -2.06 -21.11
CA PHE A 270 -8.14 -2.23 -20.07
C PHE A 270 -9.15 -1.08 -20.12
N ALA A 271 -10.42 -1.42 -20.04
CA ALA A 271 -11.52 -0.46 -19.99
C ALA A 271 -12.21 -0.58 -18.63
N ALA A 272 -11.78 0.24 -17.67
CA ALA A 272 -12.38 0.31 -16.34
C ALA A 272 -13.86 0.70 -16.42
N THR A 273 -14.70 -0.04 -15.71
CA THR A 273 -16.14 0.22 -15.56
C THR A 273 -16.50 0.15 -14.07
N PRO A 274 -16.12 1.18 -13.29
CA PRO A 274 -16.36 1.20 -11.86
C PRO A 274 -17.87 1.18 -11.55
N PRO A 275 -18.29 0.54 -10.45
CA PRO A 275 -19.65 0.67 -9.93
C PRO A 275 -19.95 2.13 -9.53
N VAL A 276 -21.23 2.50 -9.55
CA VAL A 276 -21.67 3.79 -8.99
C VAL A 276 -21.65 3.69 -7.47
N GLU A 277 -20.77 4.45 -6.83
CA GLU A 277 -20.58 4.42 -5.37
C GLU A 277 -20.29 5.82 -4.80
N ALA A 278 -20.70 6.05 -3.55
CA ALA A 278 -20.45 7.31 -2.84
C ALA A 278 -19.03 7.40 -2.26
N VAL A 279 -18.41 6.24 -2.02
CA VAL A 279 -17.05 6.09 -1.49
C VAL A 279 -16.30 5.15 -2.41
N LEU A 280 -15.14 5.59 -2.90
CA LEU A 280 -14.31 4.82 -3.82
C LEU A 280 -13.80 3.52 -3.15
N GLY A 281 -14.17 2.38 -3.72
CA GLY A 281 -13.86 1.06 -3.19
C GLY A 281 -14.84 0.57 -2.11
N ALA A 282 -16.10 1.00 -2.12
CA ALA A 282 -17.11 0.50 -1.19
C ALA A 282 -17.97 -0.63 -1.80
N GLY A 283 -18.16 -0.61 -3.12
CA GLY A 283 -19.00 -1.56 -3.84
C GLY A 283 -18.22 -2.73 -4.44
N VAL A 284 -18.91 -3.85 -4.66
CA VAL A 284 -18.45 -4.91 -5.56
C VAL A 284 -19.02 -4.64 -6.95
N ALA A 285 -18.20 -4.78 -7.99
CA ALA A 285 -18.66 -4.65 -9.36
C ALA A 285 -19.24 -5.98 -9.86
N THR A 286 -20.43 -5.92 -10.47
CA THR A 286 -21.06 -7.06 -11.13
C THR A 286 -20.78 -7.03 -12.63
N ALA A 287 -20.59 -8.20 -13.23
CA ALA A 287 -20.49 -8.31 -14.68
C ALA A 287 -21.78 -7.76 -15.32
N PRO A 288 -21.68 -6.94 -16.37
CA PRO A 288 -22.86 -6.46 -17.07
C PRO A 288 -23.53 -7.58 -17.88
N ASP A 289 -24.87 -7.51 -17.99
CA ASP A 289 -25.72 -8.58 -18.54
C ASP A 289 -25.47 -8.90 -20.04
N ASN A 290 -24.78 -8.02 -20.77
CA ASN A 290 -24.53 -8.19 -22.20
C ASN A 290 -23.07 -7.82 -22.52
N PRO A 291 -22.12 -8.77 -22.42
CA PRO A 291 -20.74 -8.49 -22.74
C PRO A 291 -20.62 -8.17 -24.23
N VAL A 292 -19.84 -7.14 -24.55
CA VAL A 292 -19.43 -6.90 -25.94
C VAL A 292 -18.74 -8.16 -26.46
N ALA A 293 -18.97 -8.55 -27.72
CA ALA A 293 -18.26 -9.69 -28.29
C ALA A 293 -16.75 -9.42 -28.27
N ASN A 294 -15.95 -10.43 -27.91
CA ASN A 294 -14.48 -10.37 -27.86
C ASN A 294 -13.86 -9.46 -26.78
N VAL A 295 -14.53 -9.25 -25.65
CA VAL A 295 -13.89 -8.69 -24.45
C VAL A 295 -13.96 -9.67 -23.29
N PHE A 296 -13.06 -9.52 -22.33
CA PHE A 296 -13.02 -10.35 -21.13
C PHE A 296 -13.32 -9.50 -19.90
N TRP A 297 -14.42 -9.81 -19.21
CA TRP A 297 -14.76 -9.15 -17.95
C TRP A 297 -13.88 -9.68 -16.81
N HIS A 298 -13.34 -8.78 -15.98
CA HIS A 298 -12.87 -9.15 -14.65
C HIS A 298 -13.52 -8.26 -13.58
N PRO A 299 -13.86 -8.83 -12.40
CA PRO A 299 -14.36 -8.06 -11.27
C PRO A 299 -13.23 -7.23 -10.64
N ARG A 300 -13.56 -6.40 -9.65
CA ARG A 300 -12.55 -5.78 -8.79
C ARG A 300 -11.66 -6.87 -8.17
N LEU A 301 -10.37 -6.59 -8.10
CA LEU A 301 -9.38 -7.47 -7.48
C LEU A 301 -8.50 -6.67 -6.52
N TRP A 302 -8.06 -7.33 -5.46
CA TRP A 302 -6.95 -6.82 -4.65
C TRP A 302 -5.64 -7.23 -5.31
N ASP A 303 -4.83 -6.24 -5.68
CA ASP A 303 -3.53 -6.43 -6.32
C ASP A 303 -2.39 -5.92 -5.43
N PHE A 304 -1.27 -6.62 -5.50
CA PHE A 304 -0.03 -6.29 -4.80
C PHE A 304 1.14 -6.52 -5.73
N HIS A 305 1.73 -5.43 -6.21
CA HIS A 305 2.87 -5.48 -7.12
C HIS A 305 4.19 -5.40 -6.34
N VAL A 306 5.16 -6.18 -6.79
CA VAL A 306 6.52 -6.22 -6.25
C VAL A 306 7.52 -5.99 -7.37
N TRP A 307 8.42 -5.03 -7.14
CA TRP A 307 9.43 -4.60 -8.09
C TRP A 307 10.82 -4.82 -7.49
N PRO A 308 11.61 -5.76 -8.01
CA PRO A 308 13.03 -5.86 -7.68
C PRO A 308 13.75 -4.55 -7.94
N VAL A 309 14.48 -4.06 -6.95
CA VAL A 309 15.33 -2.88 -7.11
C VAL A 309 16.74 -3.35 -7.51
N PRO A 310 17.25 -2.98 -8.71
CA PRO A 310 18.60 -3.34 -9.11
C PRO A 310 19.63 -2.84 -8.09
N GLY A 311 20.47 -3.73 -7.57
CA GLY A 311 21.47 -3.39 -6.53
C GLY A 311 20.89 -3.09 -5.14
N GLY A 312 19.56 -3.09 -4.99
CA GLY A 312 18.88 -2.96 -3.71
C GLY A 312 18.74 -4.30 -3.00
N THR A 313 18.69 -4.26 -1.67
CA THR A 313 18.51 -5.45 -0.82
C THR A 313 17.04 -5.79 -0.56
N GLN A 314 16.12 -4.88 -0.87
CA GLN A 314 14.69 -5.06 -0.65
C GLN A 314 13.92 -4.64 -1.91
N PRO A 315 12.93 -5.44 -2.36
CA PRO A 315 12.06 -5.02 -3.45
C PRO A 315 11.15 -3.87 -3.00
N ALA A 316 10.76 -3.04 -3.96
CA ALA A 316 9.76 -2.01 -3.76
C ALA A 316 8.36 -2.55 -4.06
N THR A 317 7.34 -1.88 -3.53
CA THR A 317 5.92 -2.19 -3.80
C THR A 317 5.21 -0.94 -4.32
N GLY A 318 4.13 -1.13 -5.07
CA GLY A 318 3.29 -0.05 -5.57
C GLY A 318 2.74 -0.32 -6.96
N ILE A 319 1.69 0.42 -7.35
CA ILE A 319 1.00 0.25 -8.64
C ILE A 319 2.00 0.29 -9.80
N LEU A 320 2.85 1.32 -9.83
CA LEU A 320 3.84 1.55 -10.87
C LEU A 320 5.23 1.07 -10.45
N ASN A 321 6.01 0.62 -11.43
CA ASN A 321 7.42 0.32 -11.23
C ASN A 321 8.20 1.61 -10.87
N PRO A 322 8.81 1.70 -9.67
CA PRO A 322 9.48 2.92 -9.21
C PRO A 322 10.76 3.25 -9.99
N SER A 323 11.32 2.30 -10.74
CA SER A 323 12.43 2.57 -11.67
C SER A 323 12.00 3.34 -12.92
N GLY A 324 10.68 3.53 -13.12
CA GLY A 324 10.13 4.18 -14.30
C GLY A 324 10.21 3.33 -15.56
N GLN A 325 10.71 2.09 -15.50
CA GLN A 325 10.65 1.15 -16.62
C GLN A 325 9.22 0.60 -16.71
N PRO A 326 8.43 0.99 -17.72
CA PRO A 326 7.10 0.42 -17.89
C PRO A 326 7.24 -1.06 -18.27
N ALA A 327 6.29 -1.89 -17.82
CA ALA A 327 6.10 -3.17 -18.47
C ALA A 327 5.64 -2.93 -19.91
N THR A 328 6.06 -3.79 -20.82
CA THR A 328 5.84 -3.59 -22.27
C THR A 328 4.35 -3.43 -22.59
N GLY A 329 3.93 -2.29 -23.13
CA GLY A 329 2.53 -2.01 -23.52
C GLY A 329 1.44 -2.30 -22.46
N GLN A 330 1.81 -2.32 -21.18
CA GLN A 330 0.87 -1.93 -20.14
C GLN A 330 0.65 -0.42 -20.23
N SER A 331 -0.62 -0.02 -20.28
CA SER A 331 -1.04 1.36 -20.04
C SER A 331 -1.80 1.38 -18.73
N PHE A 332 -1.22 1.99 -17.70
CA PHE A 332 -1.92 2.28 -16.45
C PHE A 332 -2.65 3.61 -16.58
N LEU A 333 -3.94 3.58 -16.89
CA LEU A 333 -4.74 4.79 -16.96
C LEU A 333 -5.24 5.18 -15.55
N PRO A 334 -5.46 6.49 -15.31
CA PRO A 334 -6.12 6.93 -14.09
C PRO A 334 -7.48 6.22 -13.92
N GLY A 335 -7.67 5.53 -12.80
CA GLY A 335 -8.90 4.79 -12.51
C GLY A 335 -8.79 3.28 -12.66
N ASP A 336 -7.76 2.76 -13.34
CA ASP A 336 -7.54 1.31 -13.45
C ASP A 336 -7.09 0.71 -12.12
N PHE A 337 -6.30 1.48 -11.37
CA PHE A 337 -5.79 1.10 -10.06
C PHE A 337 -5.94 2.25 -9.07
N PHE A 338 -6.29 1.93 -7.83
CA PHE A 338 -6.39 2.93 -6.77
C PHE A 338 -6.22 2.31 -5.39
N PHE A 339 -5.76 3.12 -4.43
CA PHE A 339 -5.85 2.74 -3.02
C PHE A 339 -7.26 3.10 -2.53
N PRO A 340 -8.07 2.12 -2.07
CA PRO A 340 -9.42 2.41 -1.63
C PRO A 340 -9.42 3.24 -0.35
N THR A 341 -10.50 3.99 -0.16
CA THR A 341 -10.76 4.61 1.13
C THR A 341 -11.39 3.54 2.01
N LEU A 342 -10.61 2.91 2.89
CA LEU A 342 -11.20 1.93 3.81
C LEU A 342 -12.17 2.65 4.73
N THR A 343 -13.43 2.22 4.75
CA THR A 343 -14.49 2.89 5.51
C THR A 343 -14.20 2.91 7.00
N PRO A 344 -14.79 3.88 7.72
CA PRO A 344 -14.92 3.89 9.17
C PRO A 344 -15.49 2.60 9.78
#